data_AF-A0A318VRL0-F1
#
_entry.id   AF-A0A318VRL0-F1
#
_cell.length_a   1.000
_cell.length_b   1.000
_cell.length_c   1.000
_cell.angle_alpha   90.00
_cell.angle_beta   90.00
_cell.angle_gamma   90.00
#
_symmetry.space_group_name_H-M   'P 1'
#
loop_
_entity.id
_entity.type
_entity.pdbx_description
1 polymer ?
#
loop_
_entity_poly.entity_id
_entity_poly.type
_entity_poly.pdbx_seq_one_letter_code
_entity_poly.pdbx_strand_id
1 'polypeptide(L)'
;MSRRWLQLLERLGSPLGTGTEDPDAAPPVEGQTVSEDWRDYMHHERLYRLYGPHPEGPWRPYHCPTLFAGIDRLKLQPHEQQLHERIAAERPPGTWDWLRPDTLTVVDLPGGLSVQMAATLFAEGTCQLIATFDHWPRANSEPAGMMRRLDAEPTVAPPHAGDPRIMVDSREVVNAMVTMAPRVAARWARGVPADAPPVWVCDARRLTSATPGPGDYDNRYFIDDSILPGPESLRSAGIARVVHVAADADATPEDDLANWLHELYTAGFDTARMTLGDPETWVIPMPIIPAPGAPIAGRVSNRSDRGGFGQTISERGSSGGVYSGAGAGG
;
A
#
# COMPACT_ATOMS: atom_id res chain seq x y z
N MET A 1 32.63 27.83 11.37
CA MET A 1 31.35 27.25 11.79
C MET A 1 31.50 26.65 13.19
N SER A 2 30.57 26.92 14.11
CA SER A 2 30.74 26.55 15.53
C SER A 2 30.57 25.03 15.75
N ARG A 3 31.34 24.43 16.67
CA ARG A 3 31.23 23.00 17.05
C ARG A 3 29.80 22.56 17.43
N ARG A 4 28.97 23.48 17.90
CA ARG A 4 27.55 23.22 18.23
C ARG A 4 26.67 23.00 16.99
N TRP A 5 27.01 23.60 15.86
CA TRP A 5 26.29 23.41 14.59
C TRP A 5 26.65 22.08 13.92
N LEU A 6 27.89 21.61 14.09
CA LEU A 6 28.33 20.29 13.63
C LEU A 6 27.67 19.16 14.45
N GLN A 7 27.56 19.31 15.77
CA GLN A 7 26.85 18.33 16.63
C GLN A 7 25.34 18.26 16.35
N LEU A 8 24.72 19.36 15.90
CA LEU A 8 23.32 19.38 15.49
C LEU A 8 23.11 18.62 14.16
N LEU A 9 24.05 18.77 13.22
CA LEU A 9 24.05 18.05 11.95
C LEU A 9 24.38 16.56 12.13
N GLU A 10 25.29 16.21 13.04
CA GLU A 10 25.56 14.82 13.45
C GLU A 10 24.33 14.18 14.12
N ARG A 11 23.53 14.94 14.87
CA ARG A 11 22.24 14.46 15.42
C ARG A 11 21.13 14.31 14.38
N LEU A 12 21.19 15.06 13.29
CA LEU A 12 20.25 14.93 12.16
C LEU A 12 20.66 13.82 11.19
N GLY A 13 21.93 13.42 11.18
CA GLY A 13 22.48 12.33 10.36
C GLY A 13 22.80 11.03 11.11
N SER A 14 22.63 10.97 12.43
CA SER A 14 22.72 9.71 13.19
C SER A 14 21.34 9.07 13.26
N PRO A 15 21.22 7.75 13.04
CA PRO A 15 19.96 7.03 13.22
C PRO A 15 19.47 7.25 14.65
N LEU A 16 18.24 7.74 14.80
CA LEU A 16 17.54 7.75 16.08
C LEU A 16 17.13 6.32 16.40
N GLY A 17 18.05 5.56 17.01
CA GLY A 17 17.79 4.21 17.46
C GLY A 17 19.09 3.50 17.82
N THR A 18 19.51 3.56 19.09
CA THR A 18 20.55 2.68 19.63
C THR A 18 19.97 1.31 19.99
N GLY A 19 19.25 0.71 19.04
CA GLY A 19 19.01 -0.73 19.02
C GLY A 19 20.04 -1.31 18.06
N THR A 20 20.84 -2.26 18.51
CA THR A 20 21.68 -3.10 17.63
C THR A 20 20.76 -3.99 16.80
N GLU A 21 20.02 -3.41 15.87
CA GLU A 21 19.26 -4.14 14.88
C GLU A 21 20.06 -4.15 13.60
N ASP A 22 20.35 -5.35 13.12
CA ASP A 22 21.16 -5.59 11.96
C ASP A 22 20.42 -5.06 10.70
N PRO A 23 20.99 -4.06 10.02
CA PRO A 23 20.45 -3.55 8.77
C PRO A 23 20.54 -4.55 7.61
N ASP A 24 21.03 -5.76 7.86
CA ASP A 24 20.99 -6.91 6.95
C ASP A 24 20.06 -8.04 7.43
N ALA A 25 19.36 -7.91 8.57
CA ALA A 25 18.46 -8.94 9.09
C ALA A 25 17.28 -9.21 8.14
N ALA A 26 17.29 -10.35 7.45
CA ALA A 26 16.16 -10.87 6.67
C ALA A 26 14.86 -10.98 7.50
N PRO A 27 13.67 -11.11 6.87
CA PRO A 27 12.49 -11.54 7.62
C PRO A 27 12.76 -12.85 8.38
N PRO A 28 11.97 -13.18 9.43
CA PRO A 28 12.19 -14.38 10.21
C PRO A 28 12.33 -15.63 9.33
N VAL A 29 13.34 -16.45 9.60
CA VAL A 29 13.57 -17.69 8.86
C VAL A 29 12.79 -18.84 9.47
N GLU A 30 12.59 -19.91 8.70
CA GLU A 30 11.86 -21.09 9.16
C GLU A 30 12.45 -21.65 10.47
N GLY A 31 11.58 -21.89 11.47
CA GLY A 31 11.95 -22.39 12.79
C GLY A 31 12.44 -21.32 13.78
N GLN A 32 12.53 -20.04 13.38
CA GLN A 32 12.91 -18.96 14.28
C GLN A 32 11.75 -18.62 15.25
N THR A 33 12.06 -18.49 16.54
CA THR A 33 11.12 -17.92 17.52
C THR A 33 10.91 -16.44 17.24
N VAL A 34 9.64 -16.02 17.15
CA VAL A 34 9.25 -14.63 16.90
C VAL A 34 8.55 -14.02 18.11
N SER A 35 8.58 -12.70 18.23
CA SER A 35 7.90 -11.99 19.31
C SER A 35 6.40 -11.91 19.08
N GLU A 36 5.62 -11.97 20.17
CA GLU A 36 4.20 -11.67 20.15
C GLU A 36 3.91 -10.19 20.44
N ASP A 37 4.90 -9.43 20.95
CA ASP A 37 4.75 -7.99 21.19
C ASP A 37 4.97 -7.21 19.90
N TRP A 38 3.94 -6.51 19.45
CA TRP A 38 4.00 -5.64 18.28
C TRP A 38 5.07 -4.56 18.39
N ARG A 39 5.47 -4.16 19.60
CA ARG A 39 6.49 -3.14 19.84
C ARG A 39 7.85 -3.51 19.26
N ASP A 40 8.15 -4.80 19.21
CA ASP A 40 9.41 -5.32 18.66
C ASP A 40 9.48 -5.16 17.13
N TYR A 41 8.39 -4.77 16.49
CA TYR A 41 8.30 -4.58 15.05
C TYR A 41 8.20 -3.12 14.64
N MET A 42 8.31 -2.15 15.56
CA MET A 42 8.13 -0.73 15.22
C MET A 42 9.26 -0.13 14.35
N HIS A 43 10.40 -0.81 14.24
CA HIS A 43 11.53 -0.31 13.46
C HIS A 43 11.22 -0.33 11.95
N HIS A 44 11.53 0.78 11.25
CA HIS A 44 11.16 0.95 9.84
C HIS A 44 11.70 -0.15 8.92
N GLU A 45 12.96 -0.56 9.10
CA GLU A 45 13.55 -1.63 8.28
C GLU A 45 12.91 -2.98 8.54
N ARG A 46 12.51 -3.26 9.79
CA ARG A 46 11.80 -4.50 10.12
C ARG A 46 10.46 -4.55 9.43
N LEU A 47 9.68 -3.47 9.46
CA LEU A 47 8.39 -3.41 8.77
C LEU A 47 8.54 -3.52 7.26
N TYR A 48 9.54 -2.83 6.68
CA TYR A 48 9.85 -2.93 5.25
C TYR A 48 10.10 -4.40 4.85
N ARG A 49 10.99 -5.09 5.55
CA ARG A 49 11.31 -6.49 5.24
C ARG A 49 10.15 -7.44 5.51
N LEU A 50 9.40 -7.20 6.58
CA LEU A 50 8.30 -8.07 7.01
C LEU A 50 7.11 -8.04 6.03
N TYR A 51 6.81 -6.86 5.49
CA TYR A 51 5.75 -6.63 4.50
C TYR A 51 6.27 -6.61 3.05
N GLY A 52 7.50 -7.08 2.84
CA GLY A 52 8.14 -7.22 1.54
C GLY A 52 8.06 -8.65 0.99
N PRO A 53 8.40 -8.82 -0.30
CA PRO A 53 8.35 -10.13 -0.96
C PRO A 53 9.52 -11.02 -0.54
N HIS A 54 9.49 -12.28 -1.00
CA HIS A 54 10.61 -13.18 -0.75
C HIS A 54 11.94 -12.60 -1.26
N PRO A 55 13.05 -12.67 -0.49
CA PRO A 55 14.35 -12.09 -0.88
C PRO A 55 14.93 -12.62 -2.19
N GLU A 56 14.55 -13.83 -2.59
CA GLU A 56 14.96 -14.47 -3.84
C GLU A 56 13.86 -14.41 -4.92
N GLY A 57 12.71 -13.82 -4.61
CA GLY A 57 11.58 -13.72 -5.52
C GLY A 57 11.76 -12.60 -6.57
N PRO A 58 11.07 -12.70 -7.72
CA PRO A 58 11.18 -11.71 -8.79
C PRO A 58 10.50 -10.38 -8.48
N TRP A 59 9.74 -10.30 -7.38
CA TRP A 59 8.85 -9.17 -7.08
C TRP A 59 9.48 -8.06 -6.24
N ARG A 60 10.70 -8.26 -5.74
CA ARG A 60 11.44 -7.25 -4.96
C ARG A 60 11.48 -5.85 -5.56
N PRO A 61 11.63 -5.67 -6.88
CA PRO A 61 11.70 -4.34 -7.49
C PRO A 61 10.44 -3.49 -7.29
N TYR A 62 9.28 -4.12 -7.03
CA TYR A 62 7.99 -3.46 -6.90
C TYR A 62 7.65 -3.06 -5.46
N HIS A 63 8.49 -3.41 -4.47
CA HIS A 63 8.24 -3.08 -3.08
C HIS A 63 8.71 -1.66 -2.75
N CYS A 64 7.78 -0.77 -2.38
CA CYS A 64 8.06 0.66 -2.22
C CYS A 64 8.66 0.98 -0.83
N PRO A 65 9.81 1.69 -0.75
CA PRO A 65 10.44 2.04 0.52
C PRO A 65 9.89 3.32 1.17
N THR A 66 9.16 4.14 0.41
CA THR A 66 8.81 5.54 0.76
C THR A 66 8.08 5.67 2.09
N LEU A 67 7.04 4.88 2.31
CA LEU A 67 6.29 4.89 3.58
C LEU A 67 7.20 4.55 4.76
N PHE A 68 8.04 3.53 4.60
CA PHE A 68 8.88 3.00 5.67
C PHE A 68 9.95 3.99 6.11
N ALA A 69 10.56 4.71 5.16
CA ALA A 69 11.63 5.67 5.39
C ALA A 69 11.28 6.83 6.36
N GLY A 70 10.01 7.02 6.73
CA GLY A 70 9.61 8.04 7.69
C GLY A 70 8.75 7.55 8.86
N ILE A 71 8.62 6.24 9.10
CA ILE A 71 7.77 5.69 10.17
C ILE A 71 8.10 6.28 11.55
N ASP A 72 9.38 6.53 11.83
CA ASP A 72 9.85 7.09 13.10
C ASP A 72 9.27 8.48 13.42
N ARG A 73 8.65 9.15 12.44
CA ARG A 73 7.95 10.43 12.62
C ARG A 73 6.50 10.29 13.09
N LEU A 74 5.95 9.07 13.06
CA LEU A 74 4.57 8.80 13.44
C LEU A 74 4.46 8.54 14.95
N LYS A 75 3.42 9.10 15.57
CA LYS A 75 2.99 8.67 16.91
C LYS A 75 2.01 7.52 16.75
N LEU A 76 2.53 6.30 16.74
CA LEU A 76 1.72 5.11 16.53
C LEU A 76 0.87 4.77 17.76
N GLN A 77 -0.34 4.30 17.51
CA GLN A 77 -1.25 3.75 18.54
C GLN A 77 -1.87 2.44 18.01
N PRO A 78 -1.09 1.36 17.87
CA PRO A 78 -1.51 0.15 17.15
C PRO A 78 -2.66 -0.59 17.85
N HIS A 79 -2.77 -0.46 19.17
CA HIS A 79 -3.80 -1.11 19.97
C HIS A 79 -5.22 -0.52 19.79
N GLU A 80 -5.36 0.66 19.17
CA GLU A 80 -6.68 1.25 18.92
C GLU A 80 -7.35 0.70 17.65
N GLN A 81 -6.59 0.09 16.74
CA GLN A 81 -7.16 -0.52 15.54
C GLN A 81 -7.55 -1.97 15.83
N GLN A 82 -8.83 -2.20 16.11
CA GLN A 82 -9.40 -3.54 16.07
C GLN A 82 -9.37 -4.07 14.63
N LEU A 83 -9.17 -5.37 14.49
CA LEU A 83 -9.35 -6.02 13.20
C LEU A 83 -10.78 -5.84 12.75
N HIS A 84 -10.97 -5.46 11.49
CA HIS A 84 -12.30 -5.32 10.94
C HIS A 84 -13.05 -6.66 11.05
N GLU A 85 -14.27 -6.65 11.58
CA GLU A 85 -15.01 -7.87 11.95
C GLU A 85 -15.06 -8.89 10.80
N ARG A 86 -15.27 -8.43 9.57
CA ARG A 86 -15.32 -9.29 8.38
C ARG A 86 -13.98 -9.94 8.02
N ILE A 87 -12.86 -9.29 8.35
CA ILE A 87 -11.51 -9.85 8.18
C ILE A 87 -11.19 -10.78 9.35
N ALA A 88 -11.64 -10.43 10.55
CA ALA A 88 -11.43 -11.24 11.76
C ALA A 88 -12.29 -12.50 11.81
N ALA A 89 -13.39 -12.55 11.05
CA ALA A 89 -14.33 -13.67 11.03
C ALA A 89 -13.65 -14.99 10.63
N GLU A 90 -14.10 -16.08 11.27
CA GLU A 90 -13.73 -17.44 10.90
C GLU A 90 -14.17 -17.73 9.46
N ARG A 91 -13.36 -18.49 8.75
CA ARG A 91 -13.54 -18.80 7.34
C ARG A 91 -13.58 -20.32 7.13
N PRO A 92 -14.40 -20.82 6.19
CA PRO A 92 -14.42 -22.23 5.88
C PRO A 92 -13.08 -22.70 5.29
N PRO A 93 -12.72 -23.99 5.43
CA PRO A 93 -11.58 -24.56 4.72
C PRO A 93 -11.68 -24.33 3.21
N GLY A 94 -10.56 -24.04 2.55
CA GLY A 94 -10.51 -23.80 1.10
C GLY A 94 -10.87 -22.37 0.66
N THR A 95 -11.17 -21.47 1.59
CA THR A 95 -11.46 -20.05 1.29
C THR A 95 -10.41 -19.37 0.41
N TRP A 96 -9.15 -19.80 0.52
CA TRP A 96 -8.00 -19.24 -0.19
C TRP A 96 -7.49 -20.12 -1.34
N ASP A 97 -8.26 -21.10 -1.83
CA ASP A 97 -7.83 -22.05 -2.88
C ASP A 97 -7.46 -21.39 -4.22
N TRP A 98 -7.85 -20.12 -4.41
CA TRP A 98 -7.48 -19.29 -5.55
C TRP A 98 -6.11 -18.59 -5.39
N LEU A 99 -5.49 -18.58 -4.20
CA LEU A 99 -4.10 -18.14 -3.99
C LEU A 99 -3.14 -19.21 -4.51
N ARG A 100 -2.98 -19.25 -5.84
CA ARG A 100 -2.18 -20.23 -6.58
C ARG A 100 -0.98 -19.55 -7.23
N PRO A 101 0.15 -20.26 -7.48
CA PRO A 101 1.35 -19.64 -8.07
C PRO A 101 1.14 -18.87 -9.39
N ASP A 102 0.10 -19.19 -10.15
CA ASP A 102 -0.30 -18.52 -11.40
C ASP A 102 -1.23 -17.31 -11.20
N THR A 103 -1.52 -16.95 -9.95
CA THR A 103 -2.47 -15.90 -9.58
C THR A 103 -1.77 -14.73 -8.89
N LEU A 104 -1.94 -13.54 -9.47
CA LEU A 104 -1.59 -12.27 -8.83
C LEU A 104 -2.80 -11.73 -8.08
N THR A 105 -2.60 -11.29 -6.85
CA THR A 105 -3.67 -10.64 -6.06
C THR A 105 -3.34 -9.16 -5.85
N VAL A 106 -4.30 -8.27 -6.07
CA VAL A 106 -4.18 -6.84 -5.73
C VAL A 106 -5.18 -6.52 -4.63
N VAL A 107 -4.69 -6.16 -3.45
CA VAL A 107 -5.50 -5.70 -2.33
C VAL A 107 -5.62 -4.18 -2.37
N ASP A 108 -6.82 -3.71 -2.72
CA ASP A 108 -7.17 -2.32 -2.98
C ASP A 108 -8.35 -1.91 -2.09
N LEU A 109 -8.07 -1.82 -0.79
CA LEU A 109 -8.96 -1.39 0.27
C LEU A 109 -8.47 -0.05 0.87
N PRO A 110 -9.30 0.70 1.60
CA PRO A 110 -8.87 1.96 2.19
C PRO A 110 -7.91 1.74 3.38
N GLY A 111 -6.76 2.39 3.36
CA GLY A 111 -5.84 2.52 4.49
C GLY A 111 -5.44 1.20 5.15
N GLY A 112 -5.64 1.14 6.47
CA GLY A 112 -5.30 -0.02 7.28
C GLY A 112 -6.06 -1.30 6.89
N LEU A 113 -7.23 -1.21 6.24
CA LEU A 113 -7.98 -2.39 5.80
C LEU A 113 -7.22 -3.19 4.73
N SER A 114 -6.49 -2.51 3.83
CA SER A 114 -5.63 -3.18 2.85
C SER A 114 -4.56 -4.01 3.53
N VAL A 115 -3.93 -3.44 4.55
CA VAL A 115 -2.89 -4.14 5.32
C VAL A 115 -3.47 -5.32 6.08
N GLN A 116 -4.59 -5.14 6.78
CA GLN A 116 -5.24 -6.20 7.55
C GLN A 116 -5.65 -7.38 6.65
N MET A 117 -6.21 -7.10 5.47
CA MET A 117 -6.59 -8.13 4.52
C MET A 117 -5.36 -8.85 3.96
N ALA A 118 -4.37 -8.11 3.46
CA ALA A 118 -3.16 -8.71 2.91
C ALA A 118 -2.39 -9.55 3.95
N ALA A 119 -2.24 -9.04 5.17
CA ALA A 119 -1.61 -9.76 6.27
C ALA A 119 -2.40 -11.02 6.66
N THR A 120 -3.74 -11.00 6.55
CA THR A 120 -4.59 -12.16 6.76
C THR A 120 -4.40 -13.22 5.66
N LEU A 121 -4.41 -12.81 4.39
CA LEU A 121 -4.09 -13.68 3.25
C LEU A 121 -2.72 -14.34 3.41
N PHE A 122 -1.72 -13.56 3.84
CA PHE A 122 -0.37 -14.05 4.09
C PHE A 122 -0.31 -15.01 5.28
N ALA A 123 -0.92 -14.65 6.41
CA ALA A 123 -0.86 -15.44 7.63
C ALA A 123 -1.55 -16.81 7.49
N GLU A 124 -2.57 -16.92 6.65
CA GLU A 124 -3.36 -18.14 6.49
C GLU A 124 -3.15 -18.88 5.17
N GLY A 125 -2.76 -18.16 4.12
CA GLY A 125 -2.43 -18.71 2.83
C GLY A 125 -0.92 -18.94 2.64
N THR A 126 -0.58 -19.32 1.42
CA THR A 126 0.80 -19.38 0.94
C THR A 126 0.93 -18.35 -0.16
N CYS A 127 1.38 -17.15 0.20
CA CYS A 127 1.61 -16.05 -0.72
C CYS A 127 2.79 -15.20 -0.22
N GLN A 128 3.18 -14.20 -1.00
CA GLN A 128 4.19 -13.21 -0.60
C GLN A 128 3.61 -11.79 -0.69
N LEU A 129 3.97 -10.93 0.27
CA LEU A 129 3.47 -9.57 0.34
C LEU A 129 4.33 -8.63 -0.51
N ILE A 130 3.70 -7.66 -1.16
CA ILE A 130 4.39 -6.60 -1.90
C ILE A 130 3.69 -5.29 -1.54
N ALA A 131 4.22 -4.60 -0.52
CA ALA A 131 3.68 -3.29 -0.14
C ALA A 131 4.07 -2.22 -1.16
N THR A 132 3.08 -1.50 -1.68
CA THR A 132 3.25 -0.46 -2.72
C THR A 132 2.77 0.92 -2.27
N PHE A 133 2.82 1.17 -0.97
CA PHE A 133 2.47 2.46 -0.39
C PHE A 133 3.57 3.49 -0.71
N ASP A 134 3.45 4.18 -1.85
CA ASP A 134 4.41 5.20 -2.29
C ASP A 134 4.03 6.61 -1.82
N HIS A 135 3.78 6.75 -0.52
CA HIS A 135 3.41 8.02 0.07
C HIS A 135 4.19 8.26 1.36
N TRP A 136 4.37 9.53 1.73
CA TRP A 136 5.21 9.90 2.87
C TRP A 136 4.41 9.87 4.18
N PRO A 137 4.95 9.32 5.28
CA PRO A 137 4.26 9.31 6.56
C PRO A 137 4.02 10.72 7.10
N ARG A 138 2.76 11.10 7.24
CA ARG A 138 2.35 12.40 7.80
C ARG A 138 2.64 12.46 9.30
N ALA A 139 3.60 13.29 9.71
CA ALA A 139 3.82 13.61 11.12
C ALA A 139 2.65 14.48 11.63
N ASN A 140 1.78 13.89 12.44
CA ASN A 140 0.62 14.48 13.13
C ASN A 140 0.49 16.01 13.06
N SER A 141 -0.39 16.50 12.19
CA SER A 141 -1.29 17.57 12.60
C SER A 141 -2.68 16.96 12.62
N GLU A 142 -3.21 16.72 13.84
CA GLU A 142 -4.65 16.75 14.04
C GLU A 142 -5.18 17.93 13.21
N PRO A 143 -6.22 17.77 12.39
CA PRO A 143 -6.78 18.91 11.66
C PRO A 143 -7.03 20.01 12.69
N ALA A 144 -6.36 21.16 12.53
CA ALA A 144 -6.53 22.29 13.43
C ALA A 144 -8.00 22.74 13.33
N GLY A 145 -8.86 22.20 14.20
CA GLY A 145 -10.31 22.39 14.15
C GLY A 145 -11.15 21.14 14.42
N MET A 146 -10.60 19.93 14.40
CA MET A 146 -11.36 18.70 14.67
C MET A 146 -10.96 18.11 16.02
N MET A 147 -11.26 18.83 17.12
CA MET A 147 -11.41 18.16 18.42
C MET A 147 -12.50 17.10 18.23
N ARG A 148 -12.13 15.83 18.09
CA ARG A 148 -13.04 14.75 18.46
C ARG A 148 -13.45 15.04 19.91
N ARG A 149 -14.73 15.33 20.13
CA ARG A 149 -15.27 15.25 21.50
C ARG A 149 -14.92 13.85 21.99
N LEU A 150 -14.23 13.77 23.11
CA LEU A 150 -13.86 12.50 23.77
C LEU A 150 -15.08 11.63 24.09
N ASP A 151 -16.28 12.21 23.99
CA ASP A 151 -17.59 11.64 24.27
C ASP A 151 -18.35 11.20 23.00
N ALA A 152 -17.74 11.31 21.80
CA ALA A 152 -18.32 10.74 20.60
C ALA A 152 -18.08 9.23 20.57
N GLU A 153 -19.17 8.46 20.68
CA GLU A 153 -19.19 7.02 20.40
C GLU A 153 -18.31 6.70 19.18
N PRO A 154 -17.38 5.72 19.26
CA PRO A 154 -16.58 5.34 18.10
C PRO A 154 -17.53 4.97 16.98
N THR A 155 -17.49 5.73 15.89
CA THR A 155 -18.32 5.44 14.71
C THR A 155 -18.03 4.01 14.28
N VAL A 156 -19.05 3.17 14.38
CA VAL A 156 -19.02 1.71 14.11
C VAL A 156 -18.61 1.38 12.67
N ALA A 157 -18.64 2.37 11.76
CA ALA A 157 -18.17 2.22 10.40
C ALA A 157 -16.74 2.80 10.26
N PRO A 158 -15.80 2.09 9.59
CA PRO A 158 -14.55 2.71 9.17
C PRO A 158 -14.87 3.97 8.37
N PRO A 159 -14.09 5.07 8.52
CA PRO A 159 -14.29 6.28 7.73
C PRO A 159 -14.42 5.86 6.26
N HIS A 160 -15.57 6.18 5.67
CA HIS A 160 -16.00 5.62 4.40
C HIS A 160 -14.87 5.63 3.36
N ALA A 161 -14.70 4.50 2.67
CA ALA A 161 -13.75 4.31 1.57
C ALA A 161 -13.87 5.36 0.44
N GLY A 162 -14.96 6.14 0.42
CA GLY A 162 -15.22 7.21 -0.53
C GLY A 162 -15.43 8.60 0.08
N ASP A 163 -14.86 8.94 1.25
CA ASP A 163 -14.80 10.37 1.65
C ASP A 163 -13.68 11.07 0.85
N PRO A 164 -14.01 11.90 -0.17
CA PRO A 164 -13.04 12.54 -1.05
C PRO A 164 -12.14 13.56 -0.33
N ARG A 165 -12.40 13.84 0.96
CA ARG A 165 -11.67 14.82 1.76
C ARG A 165 -10.55 14.18 2.58
N ILE A 166 -10.50 12.85 2.67
CA ILE A 166 -9.51 12.14 3.47
C ILE A 166 -8.32 11.83 2.57
N MET A 167 -7.16 12.42 2.90
CA MET A 167 -5.88 12.06 2.30
C MET A 167 -5.46 10.67 2.74
N VAL A 168 -4.56 10.02 1.98
CA VAL A 168 -3.95 8.75 2.40
C VAL A 168 -3.36 8.92 3.81
N ASP A 169 -3.99 8.27 4.78
CA ASP A 169 -3.56 8.33 6.17
C ASP A 169 -2.55 7.21 6.43
N SER A 170 -1.27 7.56 6.30
CA SER A 170 -0.14 6.68 6.59
C SER A 170 -0.19 6.10 8.00
N ARG A 171 -0.80 6.81 8.96
CA ARG A 171 -0.92 6.31 10.32
C ARG A 171 -1.85 5.11 10.38
N GLU A 172 -2.96 5.13 9.63
CA GLU A 172 -3.86 3.98 9.56
C GLU A 172 -3.16 2.76 8.96
N VAL A 173 -2.37 2.95 7.90
CA VAL A 173 -1.59 1.91 7.24
C VAL A 173 -0.52 1.33 8.19
N VAL A 174 0.30 2.19 8.79
CA VAL A 174 1.42 1.75 9.66
C VAL A 174 0.91 1.17 10.98
N ASN A 175 -0.16 1.72 11.57
CA ASN A 175 -0.79 1.10 12.74
C ASN A 175 -1.24 -0.33 12.42
N ALA A 176 -1.91 -0.54 11.28
CA ALA A 176 -2.35 -1.87 10.87
C ALA A 176 -1.14 -2.81 10.62
N MET A 177 -0.06 -2.30 10.03
CA MET A 177 1.17 -3.07 9.81
C MET A 177 1.77 -3.53 11.14
N VAL A 178 1.85 -2.64 12.12
CA VAL A 178 2.41 -2.97 13.43
C VAL A 178 1.48 -3.92 14.20
N THR A 179 0.16 -3.69 14.17
CA THR A 179 -0.84 -4.58 14.79
C THR A 179 -0.79 -6.00 14.22
N MET A 180 -0.59 -6.14 12.90
CA MET A 180 -0.52 -7.45 12.24
C MET A 180 0.89 -8.06 12.23
N ALA A 181 1.93 -7.31 12.61
CA ALA A 181 3.33 -7.74 12.49
C ALA A 181 3.63 -9.08 13.18
N PRO A 182 3.16 -9.38 14.41
CA PRO A 182 3.39 -10.68 15.03
C PRO A 182 2.84 -11.85 14.21
N ARG A 183 1.67 -11.69 13.58
CA ARG A 183 1.05 -12.72 12.72
C ARG A 183 1.84 -12.94 11.44
N VAL A 184 2.30 -11.84 10.81
CA VAL A 184 3.13 -11.89 9.60
C VAL A 184 4.50 -12.52 9.93
N ALA A 185 5.10 -12.17 11.06
CA ALA A 185 6.37 -12.75 11.51
C ALA A 185 6.24 -14.24 11.79
N ALA A 186 5.16 -14.67 12.44
CA ALA A 186 4.88 -16.09 12.68
C ALA A 186 4.71 -16.86 11.37
N ARG A 187 4.12 -16.27 10.33
CA ARG A 187 4.03 -16.90 9.01
C ARG A 187 5.40 -17.07 8.35
N TRP A 188 6.24 -16.04 8.41
CA TRP A 188 7.63 -16.09 7.94
C TRP A 188 8.42 -17.21 8.63
N ALA A 189 8.29 -17.33 9.95
CA ALA A 189 8.91 -18.39 10.74
C ALA A 189 8.39 -19.81 10.43
N ARG A 190 7.30 -19.95 9.67
CA ARG A 190 6.80 -21.23 9.12
C ARG A 190 7.27 -21.49 7.68
N GLY A 191 8.05 -20.59 7.09
CA GLY A 191 8.61 -20.72 5.73
C GLY A 191 7.65 -20.23 4.63
N VAL A 192 8.13 -19.34 3.76
CA VAL A 192 7.39 -18.80 2.62
C VAL A 192 8.17 -19.13 1.35
N PRO A 193 7.59 -19.88 0.40
CA PRO A 193 8.27 -20.20 -0.86
C PRO A 193 8.54 -18.96 -1.71
N ALA A 194 9.66 -18.95 -2.44
CA ALA A 194 10.02 -17.86 -3.36
C ALA A 194 9.04 -17.72 -4.54
N ASP A 195 8.39 -18.82 -4.93
CA ASP A 195 7.40 -18.94 -6.00
C ASP A 195 5.95 -18.84 -5.50
N ALA A 196 5.74 -18.50 -4.22
CA ALA A 196 4.41 -18.27 -3.68
C ALA A 196 3.71 -17.13 -4.46
N PRO A 197 2.38 -17.18 -4.66
CA PRO A 197 1.65 -16.14 -5.36
C PRO A 197 1.90 -14.75 -4.78
N PRO A 198 2.05 -13.73 -5.63
CA PRO A 198 2.24 -12.37 -5.17
C PRO A 198 0.92 -11.71 -4.74
N VAL A 199 0.95 -11.02 -3.60
CA VAL A 199 -0.11 -10.16 -3.08
C VAL A 199 0.39 -8.73 -3.04
N TRP A 200 -0.01 -7.94 -4.02
CA TRP A 200 0.19 -6.49 -4.04
C TRP A 200 -0.76 -5.81 -3.08
N VAL A 201 -0.25 -4.81 -2.36
CA VAL A 201 -1.02 -4.06 -1.36
C VAL A 201 -0.90 -2.58 -1.66
N CYS A 202 -2.03 -1.92 -1.94
CA CYS A 202 -2.13 -0.49 -2.18
C CYS A 202 -3.30 0.12 -1.39
N ASP A 203 -3.35 1.45 -1.27
CA ASP A 203 -4.49 2.17 -0.69
C ASP A 203 -5.48 2.54 -1.81
N ALA A 204 -6.75 2.18 -1.65
CA ALA A 204 -7.82 2.58 -2.56
C ALA A 204 -8.03 4.10 -2.62
N ARG A 205 -7.58 4.85 -1.60
CA ARG A 205 -7.70 6.31 -1.50
C ARG A 205 -6.49 7.07 -2.10
N ARG A 206 -5.57 6.38 -2.79
CA ARG A 206 -4.30 6.97 -3.29
C ARG A 206 -4.47 8.12 -4.26
N LEU A 207 -5.56 8.17 -5.04
CA LEU A 207 -5.85 9.27 -5.98
C LEU A 207 -6.93 10.22 -5.46
N THR A 208 -6.99 10.42 -4.13
CA THR A 208 -7.95 11.32 -3.48
C THR A 208 -8.07 12.69 -4.18
N SER A 209 -9.28 13.25 -4.18
CA SER A 209 -9.51 14.61 -4.68
C SER A 209 -9.27 15.69 -3.62
N ALA A 210 -8.89 15.29 -2.40
CA ALA A 210 -8.49 16.21 -1.34
C ALA A 210 -7.31 17.07 -1.79
N THR A 211 -7.44 18.39 -1.64
CA THR A 211 -6.34 19.33 -1.88
C THR A 211 -5.58 19.54 -0.57
N PRO A 212 -4.27 19.26 -0.51
CA PRO A 212 -3.48 19.47 0.70
C PRO A 212 -3.47 20.96 1.09
N GLY A 213 -3.62 21.23 2.39
CA GLY A 213 -3.49 22.58 2.93
C GLY A 213 -2.03 23.03 3.01
N PRO A 214 -1.76 24.32 3.30
CA PRO A 214 -0.41 24.79 3.56
C PRO A 214 0.26 23.99 4.69
N GLY A 215 1.40 23.36 4.40
CA GLY A 215 2.13 22.52 5.36
C GLY A 215 1.77 21.02 5.32
N ASP A 216 0.79 20.63 4.51
CA ASP A 216 0.51 19.22 4.22
C ASP A 216 1.30 18.73 3.00
N TYR A 217 1.68 17.45 3.02
CA TYR A 217 2.29 16.78 1.87
C TYR A 217 1.23 16.26 0.92
N ASP A 218 1.42 16.43 -0.38
CA ASP A 218 0.62 15.70 -1.35
C ASP A 218 1.02 14.21 -1.33
N ASN A 219 0.23 13.40 -0.62
CA ASN A 219 0.46 11.96 -0.47
C ASN A 219 -0.26 11.14 -1.55
N ARG A 220 -0.69 11.78 -2.63
CA ARG A 220 -1.22 11.06 -3.79
C ARG A 220 -0.08 10.37 -4.52
N TYR A 221 -0.33 9.16 -4.97
CA TYR A 221 0.63 8.38 -5.76
C TYR A 221 -0.11 7.53 -6.78
N PHE A 222 0.53 7.32 -7.93
CA PHE A 222 -0.04 6.59 -9.05
C PHE A 222 0.59 5.21 -9.15
N ILE A 223 -0.23 4.24 -9.52
CA ILE A 223 0.26 2.95 -9.98
C ILE A 223 0.70 3.09 -11.44
N ASP A 224 1.98 2.82 -11.68
CA ASP A 224 2.58 2.73 -13.00
C ASP A 224 3.45 1.46 -13.13
N ASP A 225 4.18 1.33 -14.24
CA ASP A 225 5.02 0.16 -14.53
C ASP A 225 6.20 -0.02 -13.53
N SER A 226 6.50 0.98 -12.68
CA SER A 226 7.47 0.86 -11.59
C SER A 226 6.87 0.21 -10.34
N ILE A 227 5.55 0.24 -10.20
CA ILE A 227 4.81 -0.27 -9.04
C ILE A 227 4.10 -1.59 -9.35
N LEU A 228 3.49 -1.71 -10.54
CA LEU A 228 2.88 -2.95 -11.02
C LEU A 228 3.55 -3.44 -12.31
N PRO A 229 3.81 -4.76 -12.42
CA PRO A 229 4.37 -5.35 -13.63
C PRO A 229 3.38 -5.28 -14.80
N GLY A 230 3.91 -5.06 -16.01
CA GLY A 230 3.12 -5.16 -17.25
C GLY A 230 2.83 -6.61 -17.67
N PRO A 231 1.98 -6.81 -18.70
CA PRO A 231 1.54 -8.13 -19.16
C PRO A 231 2.69 -9.11 -19.49
N GLU A 232 3.75 -8.64 -20.14
CA GLU A 232 4.88 -9.50 -20.54
C GLU A 232 5.64 -10.01 -19.31
N SER A 233 5.94 -9.12 -18.36
CA SER A 233 6.62 -9.48 -17.11
C SER A 233 5.81 -10.48 -16.29
N LEU A 234 4.48 -10.32 -16.24
CA LEU A 234 3.58 -11.25 -15.56
C LEU A 234 3.58 -12.64 -16.21
N ARG A 235 3.48 -12.72 -17.54
CA ARG A 235 3.54 -14.02 -18.24
C ARG A 235 4.89 -14.71 -18.06
N SER A 236 6.00 -13.96 -18.12
CA SER A 236 7.34 -14.51 -17.87
C SER A 236 7.48 -15.07 -16.45
N ALA A 237 6.72 -14.54 -15.49
CA ALA A 237 6.65 -15.05 -14.12
C ALA A 237 5.59 -16.14 -13.91
N GLY A 238 4.93 -16.62 -14.98
CA GLY A 238 3.94 -17.70 -14.91
C GLY A 238 2.55 -17.26 -14.43
N ILE A 239 2.30 -15.96 -14.31
CA ILE A 239 1.00 -15.44 -13.93
C ILE A 239 0.04 -15.52 -15.13
N ALA A 240 -1.14 -16.07 -14.90
CA ALA A 240 -2.23 -16.18 -15.86
C ALA A 240 -3.55 -15.57 -15.35
N ARG A 241 -3.66 -15.36 -14.03
CA ARG A 241 -4.87 -14.86 -13.37
C ARG A 241 -4.57 -13.66 -12.47
N VAL A 242 -5.54 -12.75 -12.38
CA VAL A 242 -5.52 -11.58 -11.49
C VAL A 242 -6.78 -11.54 -10.64
N VAL A 243 -6.62 -11.39 -9.33
CA VAL A 243 -7.71 -11.20 -8.37
C VAL A 243 -7.62 -9.81 -7.77
N HIS A 244 -8.62 -8.96 -8.02
CA HIS A 244 -8.77 -7.64 -7.40
C HIS A 244 -9.60 -7.77 -6.13
N VAL A 245 -9.03 -7.45 -4.97
CA VAL A 245 -9.75 -7.42 -3.70
C VAL A 245 -10.24 -6.00 -3.43
N ALA A 246 -11.55 -5.84 -3.33
CA ALA A 246 -12.23 -4.56 -3.14
C ALA A 246 -13.20 -4.64 -1.94
N ALA A 247 -13.71 -3.48 -1.50
CA ALA A 247 -14.61 -3.43 -0.34
C ALA A 247 -15.93 -4.16 -0.62
N ASP A 248 -16.50 -3.97 -1.81
CA ASP A 248 -17.76 -4.55 -2.27
C ASP A 248 -17.72 -4.77 -3.79
N ALA A 249 -18.79 -5.35 -4.35
CA ALA A 249 -18.86 -5.70 -5.77
C ALA A 249 -18.93 -4.47 -6.68
N ASP A 250 -19.43 -3.34 -6.18
CA ASP A 250 -19.66 -2.11 -6.94
C ASP A 250 -18.49 -1.12 -6.80
N ALA A 251 -17.56 -1.39 -5.89
CA ALA A 251 -16.33 -0.63 -5.71
C ALA A 251 -15.57 -0.53 -7.04
N THR A 252 -15.41 0.70 -7.50
CA THR A 252 -14.66 1.01 -8.72
C THR A 252 -13.23 1.33 -8.33
N PRO A 253 -12.22 0.62 -8.86
CA PRO A 253 -10.83 0.98 -8.62
C PRO A 253 -10.54 2.36 -9.21
N GLU A 254 -9.57 3.06 -8.63
CA GLU A 254 -9.07 4.31 -9.19
C GLU A 254 -8.54 4.11 -10.63
N ASP A 255 -8.57 5.18 -11.43
CA ASP A 255 -8.28 5.16 -12.87
C ASP A 255 -6.97 4.45 -13.24
N ASP A 256 -5.92 4.62 -12.44
CA ASP A 256 -4.61 4.01 -12.67
C ASP A 256 -4.68 2.47 -12.65
N LEU A 257 -5.30 1.90 -11.61
CA LEU A 257 -5.51 0.48 -11.46
C LEU A 257 -6.58 -0.04 -12.42
N ALA A 258 -7.64 0.74 -12.68
CA ALA A 258 -8.65 0.39 -13.67
C ALA A 258 -8.02 0.20 -15.07
N ASN A 259 -7.17 1.13 -15.49
CA ASN A 259 -6.44 1.05 -16.76
C ASN A 259 -5.50 -0.16 -16.82
N TRP A 260 -4.74 -0.42 -15.75
CA TRP A 260 -3.86 -1.58 -15.67
C TRP A 260 -4.63 -2.90 -15.70
N LEU A 261 -5.72 -3.03 -14.94
CA LEU A 261 -6.60 -4.20 -14.94
C LEU A 261 -7.23 -4.43 -16.33
N HIS A 262 -7.63 -3.35 -17.02
CA HIS A 262 -8.13 -3.43 -18.38
C HIS A 262 -7.07 -3.92 -19.37
N GLU A 263 -5.83 -3.43 -19.27
CA GLU A 263 -4.72 -3.91 -20.09
C GLU A 263 -4.51 -5.41 -19.92
N LEU A 264 -4.49 -5.92 -18.67
CA LEU A 264 -4.32 -7.36 -18.42
C LEU A 264 -5.47 -8.19 -18.99
N TYR A 265 -6.70 -7.72 -18.87
CA TYR A 265 -7.85 -8.37 -19.49
C TYR A 265 -7.73 -8.42 -21.01
N THR A 266 -7.39 -7.31 -21.67
CA THR A 266 -7.18 -7.29 -23.13
C THR A 266 -6.00 -8.15 -23.58
N ALA A 267 -5.02 -8.33 -22.71
CA ALA A 267 -3.88 -9.21 -22.89
C ALA A 267 -4.23 -10.71 -22.63
N GLY A 268 -5.47 -11.03 -22.24
CA GLY A 268 -5.97 -12.39 -22.11
C GLY A 268 -5.74 -13.04 -20.74
N PHE A 269 -5.48 -12.26 -19.69
CA PHE A 269 -5.45 -12.78 -18.32
C PHE A 269 -6.87 -13.08 -17.82
N ASP A 270 -7.03 -14.14 -17.01
CA ASP A 270 -8.26 -14.38 -16.27
C ASP A 270 -8.37 -13.34 -15.14
N THR A 271 -9.49 -12.60 -15.07
CA THR A 271 -9.67 -11.56 -14.07
C THR A 271 -10.88 -11.84 -13.19
N ALA A 272 -10.68 -11.75 -11.88
CA ALA A 272 -11.70 -12.00 -10.88
C ALA A 272 -11.68 -10.91 -9.81
N ARG A 273 -12.80 -10.76 -9.10
CA ARG A 273 -12.96 -9.84 -8.00
C ARG A 273 -13.27 -10.59 -6.73
N MET A 274 -12.62 -10.18 -5.64
CA MET A 274 -12.98 -10.53 -4.29
C MET A 274 -13.54 -9.33 -3.55
N THR A 275 -14.57 -9.57 -2.74
CA THR A 275 -15.23 -8.52 -1.98
C THR A 275 -15.21 -8.84 -0.49
N LEU A 276 -15.29 -7.83 0.37
CA LEU A 276 -15.50 -8.06 1.81
C LEU A 276 -16.98 -8.32 2.14
N GLY A 277 -17.84 -8.53 1.13
CA GLY A 277 -19.29 -8.69 1.24
C GLY A 277 -19.71 -9.95 1.98
N ASP A 278 -19.65 -11.08 1.27
CA ASP A 278 -20.10 -12.39 1.74
C ASP A 278 -19.01 -13.45 1.46
N PRO A 279 -18.47 -14.12 2.50
CA PRO A 279 -17.51 -15.22 2.39
C PRO A 279 -17.84 -16.29 1.35
N GLU A 280 -19.11 -16.58 1.11
CA GLU A 280 -19.54 -17.60 0.15
C GLU A 280 -19.43 -17.14 -1.32
N THR A 281 -19.25 -15.84 -1.55
CA THR A 281 -19.19 -15.22 -2.89
C THR A 281 -17.88 -14.46 -3.14
N TRP A 282 -16.86 -14.73 -2.33
CA TRP A 282 -15.59 -13.99 -2.33
C TRP A 282 -14.81 -14.05 -3.62
N VAL A 283 -15.14 -14.86 -4.62
CA VAL A 283 -14.51 -14.74 -5.93
C VAL A 283 -15.56 -14.83 -7.02
N ILE A 284 -15.92 -13.67 -7.56
CA ILE A 284 -16.79 -13.55 -8.73
C ILE A 284 -15.92 -13.28 -9.96
N PRO A 285 -16.27 -13.83 -11.14
CA PRO A 285 -15.68 -13.36 -12.39
C PRO A 285 -15.80 -11.84 -12.45
N MET A 286 -14.73 -11.14 -12.79
CA MET A 286 -14.78 -9.69 -12.90
C MET A 286 -15.21 -9.34 -14.32
N PRO A 287 -16.41 -8.78 -14.55
CA PRO A 287 -16.71 -8.19 -15.84
C PRO A 287 -15.90 -6.90 -15.97
N ILE A 288 -14.64 -6.96 -16.44
CA ILE A 288 -13.89 -5.72 -16.71
C ILE A 288 -14.25 -5.20 -18.10
N ILE A 289 -14.97 -4.08 -18.17
CA ILE A 289 -14.71 -2.97 -19.12
C ILE A 289 -15.18 -1.66 -18.45
N PRO A 290 -14.30 -0.68 -18.13
CA PRO A 290 -14.43 0.70 -18.70
C PRO A 290 -13.10 1.52 -18.71
N ALA A 291 -12.89 2.68 -19.35
CA ALA A 291 -13.59 3.51 -20.33
C ALA A 291 -12.53 4.09 -21.31
N PRO A 292 -12.86 4.42 -22.57
CA PRO A 292 -12.01 5.30 -23.37
C PRO A 292 -12.03 6.71 -22.77
N GLY A 293 -10.89 7.17 -22.23
CA GLY A 293 -10.70 8.52 -21.72
C GLY A 293 -9.27 8.87 -21.29
N ALA A 294 -8.45 9.25 -22.29
CA ALA A 294 -7.08 9.78 -22.27
C ALA A 294 -5.96 8.91 -21.62
N PRO A 295 -4.87 8.60 -22.36
CA PRO A 295 -3.72 7.91 -21.82
C PRO A 295 -3.06 8.75 -20.71
N ILE A 296 -2.75 8.11 -19.59
CA ILE A 296 -1.89 8.69 -18.55
C ILE A 296 -0.50 8.83 -19.16
N ALA A 297 -0.05 10.06 -19.38
CA ALA A 297 1.28 10.34 -19.91
C ALA A 297 2.34 9.91 -18.88
N GLY A 298 3.18 8.93 -19.23
CA GLY A 298 4.22 8.47 -18.30
C GLY A 298 4.87 7.11 -18.60
N ARG A 299 4.41 6.33 -19.59
CA ARG A 299 5.06 5.07 -19.97
C ARG A 299 6.47 5.30 -20.53
N VAL A 300 7.46 5.30 -19.64
CA VAL A 300 8.88 5.24 -19.99
C VAL A 300 9.40 3.89 -19.51
N SER A 301 9.67 3.00 -20.46
CA SER A 301 10.18 1.63 -20.25
C SER A 301 11.65 1.58 -19.84
N ASN A 302 12.12 2.50 -19.00
CA ASN A 302 13.49 2.54 -18.51
C ASN A 302 13.51 2.32 -17.00
N ARG A 303 13.67 1.04 -16.63
CA ARG A 303 13.94 0.58 -15.27
C ARG A 303 15.25 1.22 -14.79
N SER A 304 15.17 2.16 -13.86
CA SER A 304 16.34 2.58 -13.09
C SER A 304 16.45 1.72 -11.83
N ASP A 305 17.55 1.01 -11.65
CA ASP A 305 17.86 0.21 -10.45
C ASP A 305 18.11 1.05 -9.17
N ARG A 306 17.60 2.29 -9.15
CA ARG A 306 17.68 3.23 -8.04
C ARG A 306 16.35 3.99 -8.01
N GLY A 307 15.50 3.66 -7.04
CA GLY A 307 14.18 4.28 -6.84
C GLY A 307 14.25 5.80 -7.05
N GLY A 308 13.52 6.28 -8.05
CA GLY A 308 13.44 7.68 -8.43
C GLY A 308 12.19 8.30 -7.84
N PHE A 309 12.37 9.29 -6.97
CA PHE A 309 11.30 10.13 -6.46
C PHE A 309 10.63 10.94 -7.58
N GLY A 310 9.30 11.04 -7.53
CA GLY A 310 8.52 12.11 -8.15
C GLY A 310 8.48 12.10 -9.67
N GLN A 311 7.67 11.21 -10.26
CA GLN A 311 7.12 11.45 -11.59
C GLN A 311 6.12 12.62 -11.54
N THR A 312 6.03 13.39 -12.62
CA THR A 312 5.11 14.53 -12.74
C THR A 312 3.66 14.07 -12.55
N ILE A 313 3.01 14.55 -11.48
CA ILE A 313 1.57 14.37 -11.29
C ILE A 313 0.86 15.10 -12.45
N SER A 314 0.19 14.35 -13.31
CA SER A 314 -0.66 14.94 -14.33
C SER A 314 -1.87 15.57 -13.63
N GLU A 315 -1.92 16.90 -13.54
CA GLU A 315 -3.10 17.61 -13.08
C GLU A 315 -4.29 17.24 -13.97
N ARG A 316 -5.33 16.61 -13.41
CA ARG A 316 -6.63 16.55 -14.08
C ARG A 316 -7.17 17.99 -14.19
N GLY A 317 -7.03 18.57 -15.38
CA GLY A 317 -7.87 19.66 -15.87
C GLY A 317 -7.78 20.99 -15.13
N SER A 318 -6.67 21.71 -15.28
CA SER A 318 -6.71 23.17 -15.22
C SER A 318 -7.29 23.69 -16.54
N SER A 319 -8.62 23.85 -16.58
CA SER A 319 -9.28 24.50 -17.69
C SER A 319 -8.91 25.99 -17.72
N GLY A 320 -8.03 26.35 -18.65
CA GLY A 320 -8.06 27.61 -19.40
C GLY A 320 -8.07 28.92 -18.61
N GLY A 321 -6.87 29.41 -18.27
CA GLY A 321 -6.62 30.83 -18.05
C GLY A 321 -5.70 31.37 -19.14
N VAL A 322 -6.25 31.73 -20.30
CA VAL A 322 -5.52 32.42 -21.37
C VAL A 322 -5.11 33.80 -20.83
N TYR A 323 -3.84 33.96 -20.42
CA TYR A 323 -3.25 35.27 -20.26
C TYR A 323 -3.15 35.91 -21.65
N SER A 324 -4.16 36.70 -21.98
CA SER A 324 -4.15 37.59 -23.13
C SER A 324 -3.10 38.67 -22.86
N GLY A 325 -1.99 38.60 -23.58
CA GLY A 325 -0.99 39.65 -23.58
C GLY A 325 -1.61 40.95 -24.09
N ALA A 326 -1.71 41.94 -23.21
CA ALA A 326 -1.93 43.33 -23.61
C ALA A 326 -0.58 43.99 -23.80
N GLY A 327 -0.12 44.04 -25.05
CA GLY A 327 0.84 45.04 -25.50
C GLY A 327 0.08 46.22 -26.10
N ALA A 328 0.35 47.43 -25.63
CA ALA A 328 0.63 48.65 -26.40
C ALA A 328 0.20 49.95 -25.69
N GLY A 329 1.12 50.91 -25.66
CA GLY A 329 0.77 52.33 -25.89
C GLY A 329 0.91 53.26 -24.69
N GLY A 330 2.00 54.03 -24.67
CA GLY A 330 2.25 55.16 -23.77
C GLY A 330 3.71 55.58 -23.83
#